data_AF-Q0GB68-F1
#
_entry.id   AF-Q0GB68-F1
#
_cell.length_a   1.000
_cell.length_b   1.000
_cell.length_c   1.000
_cell.angle_alpha   90.00
_cell.angle_beta   90.00
_cell.angle_gamma   90.00
#
_symmetry.space_group_name_H-M   'P 1'
#
loop_
_entity.id
_entity.type
_entity.pdbx_description
1 polymer ?
#
loop_
_entity_poly.entity_id
_entity_poly.type
_entity_poly.pdbx_seq_one_letter_code
_entity_poly.pdbx_strand_id
1 'polypeptide(L)'
;MRTTALLILLVVLVSTGEALQCNTLDGGTEECPSDDYVCVHYKYEDVEFMGCRTQPFCDTVKDALAAEGSEGVFICCSEDLCN
;
A
#
# COMPACT_ATOMS: atom_id res chain seq x y z
N MET A 1 13.30 -1.56 42.53
CA MET A 1 12.15 -2.24 41.87
C MET A 1 11.10 -1.21 41.45
N ARG A 2 11.38 -0.36 40.45
CA ARG A 2 10.44 0.67 39.96
C ARG A 2 10.52 0.91 38.44
N THR A 3 11.16 0.01 37.69
CA THR A 3 11.47 0.21 36.26
C THR A 3 10.59 -0.62 35.33
N THR A 4 9.88 -1.62 35.85
CA THR A 4 9.12 -2.57 35.04
C THR A 4 7.83 -1.98 34.45
N ALA A 5 7.25 -0.95 35.08
CA ALA A 5 5.98 -0.35 34.64
C ALA A 5 6.13 0.55 33.39
N LEU A 6 7.30 1.18 33.20
CA LEU A 6 7.56 2.09 32.08
C LEU A 6 7.71 1.36 30.75
N LEU A 7 8.27 0.15 30.78
CA LEU A 7 8.45 -0.67 29.57
C LEU A 7 7.11 -1.13 28.98
N ILE A 8 6.12 -1.42 29.82
CA ILE A 8 4.82 -1.94 29.37
C ILE A 8 4.03 -0.86 28.62
N LEU A 9 4.14 0.42 29.02
CA LEU A 9 3.47 1.55 28.36
C LEU A 9 4.01 1.83 26.95
N LEU A 10 5.30 1.63 26.71
CA LEU A 10 5.92 1.82 25.39
C LEU A 10 5.50 0.75 24.38
N VAL A 11 5.25 -0.48 24.84
CA VAL A 11 4.84 -1.59 23.96
C VAL A 11 3.41 -1.39 23.42
N VAL A 12 2.53 -0.74 24.18
CA VAL A 12 1.13 -0.52 23.76
C VAL A 12 1.02 0.58 22.68
N LEU A 13 1.91 1.58 22.70
CA LEU A 13 1.90 2.69 21.73
C LEU A 13 2.39 2.30 20.33
N VAL A 14 3.22 1.26 20.20
CA VAL A 14 3.72 0.75 18.91
C VAL A 14 2.71 -0.19 18.23
N SER A 15 1.67 -0.65 18.93
CA SER A 15 0.77 -1.68 18.41
C SER A 15 -0.49 -1.15 17.72
N THR A 16 -0.69 0.17 17.66
CA THR A 16 -1.63 0.78 16.72
C THR A 16 -0.86 1.09 15.44
N GLY A 17 -0.68 0.08 14.58
CA GLY A 17 -0.19 0.32 13.23
C GLY A 17 -1.08 1.37 12.58
N GLU A 18 -0.49 2.48 12.14
CA GLU A 18 -1.21 3.45 11.32
C GLU A 18 -1.63 2.75 10.04
N ALA A 19 -2.89 2.91 9.64
CA ALA A 19 -3.39 2.32 8.41
C ALA A 19 -2.67 2.98 7.21
N LEU A 20 -2.22 2.15 6.27
CA LEU A 20 -1.50 2.60 5.07
C LEU A 20 -2.31 3.65 4.31
N GLN A 21 -1.69 4.78 3.97
CA GLN A 21 -2.29 5.80 3.11
C GLN A 21 -1.76 5.69 1.68
N CYS A 22 -2.64 5.78 0.69
CA CYS A 22 -2.26 5.74 -0.73
C CYS A 22 -2.81 6.95 -1.50
N ASN A 23 -2.13 7.34 -2.58
CA ASN A 23 -2.64 8.35 -3.50
C ASN A 23 -3.82 7.78 -4.31
N THR A 24 -4.75 8.66 -4.68
CA THR A 24 -5.94 8.36 -5.51
C THR A 24 -5.90 9.19 -6.80
N LEU A 25 -6.56 8.72 -7.86
CA LEU A 25 -6.56 9.38 -9.18
C LEU A 25 -7.04 10.83 -9.15
N ASP A 26 -7.95 11.17 -8.25
CA ASP A 26 -8.47 12.54 -8.09
C ASP A 26 -7.49 13.50 -7.39
N GLY A 27 -6.26 13.04 -7.11
CA GLY A 27 -5.23 13.80 -6.41
C GLY A 27 -5.42 13.88 -4.89
N GLY A 28 -6.35 13.09 -4.35
CA GLY A 28 -6.55 12.91 -2.92
C GLY A 28 -5.78 11.70 -2.38
N THR A 29 -6.06 11.37 -1.12
CA THR A 29 -5.53 10.17 -0.46
C THR A 29 -6.66 9.32 0.09
N GLU A 30 -6.44 8.02 0.18
CA GLU A 30 -7.34 7.09 0.86
C GLU A 30 -6.58 6.27 1.92
N GLU A 31 -7.29 5.87 2.97
CA GLU A 31 -6.79 4.98 4.02
C GLU A 31 -7.15 3.54 3.65
N CYS A 32 -6.15 2.65 3.59
CA CYS A 32 -6.38 1.26 3.26
C CYS A 32 -6.99 0.50 4.45
N PRO A 33 -7.89 -0.46 4.20
CA PRO A 33 -8.69 -1.07 5.26
C PRO A 33 -7.94 -2.07 6.16
N SER A 34 -6.77 -2.57 5.75
CA SER A 34 -5.96 -3.51 6.54
C SER A 34 -4.48 -3.55 6.08
N ASP A 35 -3.61 -4.12 6.91
CA ASP A 35 -2.16 -4.20 6.67
C ASP A 35 -1.76 -5.09 5.47
N ASP A 36 -2.68 -5.90 4.95
CA ASP A 36 -2.48 -6.73 3.75
C ASP A 36 -2.66 -5.97 2.42
N TYR A 37 -2.97 -4.68 2.49
CA TYR A 37 -3.04 -3.78 1.35
C TYR A 37 -1.68 -3.14 1.04
N VAL A 38 -1.54 -2.78 -0.23
CA VAL A 38 -0.42 -2.04 -0.81
C VAL A 38 -1.00 -0.93 -1.69
N CYS A 39 -0.21 0.11 -1.86
CA CYS A 39 -0.52 1.19 -2.77
C CYS A 39 -0.19 0.77 -4.20
N VAL A 40 -1.11 1.04 -5.13
CA VAL A 40 -0.96 0.68 -6.54
C VAL A 40 -1.17 1.90 -7.42
N HIS A 41 -0.30 2.09 -8.41
CA HIS A 41 -0.57 2.93 -9.58
C HIS A 41 -0.35 2.08 -10.81
N TYR A 42 -1.41 1.82 -11.57
CA TYR A 42 -1.28 1.19 -12.87
C TYR A 42 -1.94 2.02 -13.95
N LYS A 43 -1.27 2.09 -15.10
CA LYS A 43 -1.76 2.71 -16.32
C LYS A 43 -1.49 1.78 -17.50
N TYR A 44 -2.56 1.30 -18.11
CA TYR A 44 -2.51 0.44 -19.29
C TYR A 44 -3.60 0.86 -20.30
N GLU A 45 -3.18 1.17 -21.53
CA GLU A 45 -4.06 1.72 -22.56
C GLU A 45 -4.88 2.91 -22.04
N ASP A 46 -6.20 2.80 -22.08
CA ASP A 46 -7.15 3.84 -21.64
C ASP A 46 -7.60 3.64 -20.17
N VAL A 47 -7.03 2.66 -19.47
CA VAL A 47 -7.37 2.33 -18.08
C VAL A 47 -6.25 2.79 -17.15
N GLU A 48 -6.62 3.62 -16.18
CA GLU A 48 -5.73 4.05 -15.11
C GLU A 48 -6.40 3.77 -13.76
N PHE A 49 -5.62 3.34 -12.79
CA PHE A 49 -6.05 3.13 -11.41
C PHE A 49 -4.93 3.54 -10.47
N MET A 50 -5.31 4.24 -9.41
CA MET A 50 -4.41 4.63 -8.34
C MET A 50 -5.16 4.50 -7.01
N GLY A 51 -4.64 3.69 -6.09
CA GLY A 51 -5.28 3.45 -4.79
C GLY A 51 -4.87 2.13 -4.10
N CYS A 52 -5.64 1.74 -3.09
CA CYS A 52 -5.42 0.56 -2.26
C CYS A 52 -5.80 -0.75 -2.99
N ARG A 53 -4.88 -1.71 -3.06
CA ARG A 53 -5.15 -3.11 -3.46
C ARG A 53 -4.34 -4.09 -2.63
N THR A 54 -4.73 -5.36 -2.64
CA THR A 54 -3.99 -6.42 -1.94
C THR A 54 -2.75 -6.84 -2.75
N GLN A 55 -1.70 -7.32 -2.09
CA GLN A 55 -0.49 -7.85 -2.77
C GLN A 55 -0.76 -8.85 -3.91
N PRO A 56 -1.73 -9.80 -3.82
CA PRO A 56 -2.04 -10.72 -4.93
C PRO A 56 -2.52 -10.03 -6.21
N PHE A 57 -3.13 -8.85 -6.10
CA PHE A 57 -3.49 -8.03 -7.27
C PHE A 57 -2.22 -7.59 -8.00
N CYS A 58 -1.23 -7.11 -7.25
CA CYS A 58 0.04 -6.68 -7.80
C CYS A 58 0.76 -7.82 -8.53
N ASP A 59 0.83 -8.99 -7.91
CA ASP A 59 1.50 -10.15 -8.50
C ASP A 59 0.81 -10.56 -9.81
N THR A 60 -0.52 -10.60 -9.82
CA THR A 60 -1.32 -10.97 -11.01
C THR A 60 -1.13 -9.98 -12.16
N VAL A 61 -1.19 -8.67 -11.88
CA VAL A 61 -1.04 -7.64 -12.92
C VAL A 61 0.39 -7.59 -13.44
N LYS A 62 1.39 -7.76 -12.55
CA LYS A 62 2.80 -7.82 -12.94
C LYS A 62 3.07 -8.95 -13.93
N ASP A 63 2.54 -10.14 -13.65
CA ASP A 63 2.70 -11.30 -14.51
C ASP A 63 2.01 -11.11 -15.87
N ALA A 64 0.82 -10.49 -15.87
CA ALA A 64 0.11 -10.16 -17.11
C ALA A 64 0.90 -9.16 -17.97
N LEU A 65 1.37 -8.06 -17.38
CA LEU A 65 2.15 -7.03 -18.08
C LEU A 65 3.48 -7.59 -18.62
N ALA A 66 4.13 -8.47 -17.86
CA ALA A 66 5.36 -9.14 -18.30
C ALA A 66 5.12 -10.06 -19.51
N ALA A 67 3.96 -10.73 -19.57
CA ALA A 67 3.58 -11.56 -20.71
C ALA A 67 3.24 -10.74 -21.97
N GLU A 68 2.64 -9.56 -21.79
CA GLU A 68 2.25 -8.67 -22.89
C GLU A 68 3.37 -7.75 -23.38
N GLY A 69 4.49 -7.67 -22.64
CA GLY A 69 5.63 -6.82 -23.00
C GLY A 69 5.30 -5.32 -23.00
N SER A 70 4.32 -4.91 -22.19
CA SER A 70 3.78 -3.55 -22.19
C SER A 70 4.67 -2.58 -21.39
N GLU A 71 4.89 -1.38 -21.93
CA GLU A 71 5.65 -0.28 -21.31
C GLU A 71 4.75 0.66 -20.46
N GLY A 72 3.70 0.11 -19.83
CA GLY A 72 2.81 0.86 -18.95
C GLY A 72 3.46 1.27 -17.63
N VAL A 73 2.79 2.17 -16.90
CA VAL A 73 3.16 2.45 -15.49
C VAL A 73 2.58 1.34 -14.64
N PHE A 74 3.41 0.71 -13.81
CA PHE A 74 2.97 -0.27 -12.83
C PHE A 74 3.82 -0.18 -11.57
N ILE A 75 3.24 0.39 -10.53
CA ILE A 75 3.85 0.61 -9.22
C ILE A 75 3.02 -0.14 -8.19
N CYS A 76 3.71 -0.89 -7.33
CA CYS A 76 3.15 -1.52 -6.14
C CYS A 76 4.14 -1.34 -4.99
N CYS A 77 3.69 -0.79 -3.87
CA CYS A 77 4.55 -0.44 -2.73
C CYS A 77 3.76 -0.38 -1.42
N SER A 78 4.45 -0.49 -0.28
CA SER A 78 3.85 -0.64 1.05
C SER A 78 4.17 0.53 1.99
N GLU A 79 4.66 1.64 1.46
CA GLU A 79 4.95 2.86 2.20
C GLU A 79 3.84 3.90 1.95
N ASP A 80 3.63 4.83 2.87
CA ASP A 80 2.60 5.85 2.69
C ASP A 80 2.84 6.70 1.43
N LEU A 81 1.78 6.89 0.65
CA LEU A 81 1.71 7.76 -0.53
C LEU A 81 2.78 7.45 -1.59
N CYS A 82 3.22 6.19 -1.66
CA CYS A 82 4.31 5.76 -2.52
C CYS A 82 3.90 5.49 -3.98
N ASN A 83 2.58 5.37 -4.25
CA ASN A 83 2.02 5.07 -5.56
C ASN A 83 1.71 6.32 -6.39
#